data_AF-A0A560VTE3-F1
#
_entry.id   AF-A0A560VTE3-F1
#
_cell.length_a   1.000
_cell.length_b   1.000
_cell.length_c   1.000
_cell.angle_alpha   90.00
_cell.angle_beta   90.00
_cell.angle_gamma   90.00
#
_symmetry.space_group_name_H-M   'P 1'
#
loop_
_entity.id
_entity.type
_entity.pdbx_description
1 polymer ?
#
loop_
_entity_poly.entity_id
_entity_poly.type
_entity_poly.pdbx_seq_one_letter_code
_entity_poly.pdbx_strand_id
1 'polypeptide(L)'
;KLPLTLVVFNNSSLGFVSMEMKAGGYLDDDTRLADTDYAAIARGAGIDGIRVERSDELEAALKDAFSRPHPVLVDVRIARQEIALPPKIEWAQAKGFSLYMLKAVLNAKGNEVVELATTMFR
;
A
#
# COMPACT_ATOMS: atom_id res chain seq x y z
N LYS A 1 -26.37 16.07 -5.58
CA LYS A 1 -24.95 15.62 -5.66
C LYS A 1 -24.53 15.19 -4.26
N LEU A 2 -23.85 14.05 -4.11
CA LEU A 2 -23.40 13.55 -2.81
C LEU A 2 -21.99 14.10 -2.52
N PRO A 3 -21.76 14.84 -1.42
CA PRO A 3 -20.43 15.35 -1.07
C PRO A 3 -19.63 14.22 -0.39
N LEU A 4 -19.01 13.36 -1.22
CA LEU A 4 -18.21 12.21 -0.77
C LEU A 4 -16.78 12.35 -1.28
N THR A 5 -15.81 12.10 -0.41
CA THR A 5 -14.41 11.91 -0.78
C THR A 5 -14.06 10.44 -0.64
N LEU A 6 -13.67 9.80 -1.75
CA LEU A 6 -13.15 8.43 -1.77
C LEU A 6 -11.62 8.48 -1.74
N VAL A 7 -11.00 7.68 -0.88
CA VAL A 7 -9.53 7.56 -0.83
C VAL A 7 -9.17 6.11 -1.14
N VAL A 8 -8.44 5.91 -2.23
CA VAL A 8 -7.95 4.59 -2.65
C VAL A 8 -6.51 4.44 -2.17
N PHE A 9 -6.26 3.42 -1.36
CA PHE A 9 -4.92 3.02 -0.92
C PHE A 9 -4.35 2.06 -1.97
N ASN A 10 -3.68 2.62 -2.97
CA ASN A 10 -3.25 1.91 -4.15
C ASN A 10 -1.83 1.34 -3.97
N ASN A 11 -1.75 0.10 -3.51
CA ASN A 11 -0.53 -0.71 -3.45
C ASN A 11 -0.38 -1.67 -4.65
N SER A 12 -1.29 -1.58 -5.63
CA SER A 12 -1.41 -2.50 -6.77
C SER A 12 -1.42 -3.99 -6.38
N SER A 13 -1.98 -4.36 -5.22
CA SER A 13 -1.97 -5.75 -4.72
C SER A 13 -3.20 -6.08 -3.87
N LEU A 14 -3.55 -7.37 -3.78
CA LEU A 14 -4.40 -7.88 -2.71
C LEU A 14 -3.58 -8.00 -1.42
N GLY A 15 -3.37 -6.87 -0.74
CA GLY A 15 -2.36 -6.72 0.33
C GLY A 15 -2.38 -7.78 1.44
N PHE A 16 -3.55 -8.05 2.05
CA PHE A 16 -3.65 -9.05 3.11
C PHE A 16 -3.38 -10.48 2.62
N VAL A 17 -3.87 -10.83 1.44
CA VAL A 17 -3.65 -12.16 0.84
C VAL A 17 -2.16 -12.34 0.48
N SER A 18 -1.53 -11.30 -0.08
CA SER A 18 -0.09 -11.28 -0.35
C SER A 18 0.72 -11.55 0.91
N MET A 19 0.33 -10.91 2.02
CA MET A 19 0.98 -11.10 3.32
C MET A 19 0.82 -12.52 3.86
N GLU A 20 -0.38 -13.10 3.79
CA GLU A 20 -0.63 -14.49 4.23
C GLU A 20 0.13 -15.52 3.38
N MET A 21 0.15 -15.35 2.05
CA MET A 21 0.91 -16.20 1.14
C MET A 21 2.41 -16.14 1.43
N LYS A 22 2.96 -14.94 1.63
CA LYS A 22 4.36 -14.74 2.02
C LYS A 22 4.69 -15.39 3.35
N ALA A 23 3.84 -15.20 4.37
CA ALA A 23 4.00 -15.85 5.67
C ALA A 23 3.99 -17.39 5.57
N GLY A 24 3.22 -17.93 4.63
CA GLY A 24 3.19 -19.36 4.29
C GLY A 24 4.36 -19.86 3.43
N GLY A 25 5.24 -18.98 2.95
CA GLY A 25 6.39 -19.30 2.11
C GLY A 25 6.10 -19.43 0.62
N TYR A 26 4.95 -18.92 0.16
CA TYR A 26 4.56 -18.91 -1.25
C TYR A 26 4.97 -17.61 -1.94
N LEU A 27 5.19 -17.69 -3.26
CA LEU A 27 5.29 -16.53 -4.13
C LEU A 27 3.89 -15.90 -4.27
N ASP A 28 3.81 -14.56 -4.30
CA ASP A 28 2.55 -13.81 -4.25
C ASP A 28 2.07 -13.29 -5.61
N ASP A 29 2.51 -13.91 -6.72
CA ASP A 29 2.21 -13.45 -8.09
C ASP A 29 0.70 -13.30 -8.36
N ASP A 30 -0.13 -14.20 -7.80
CA ASP A 30 -1.59 -14.19 -7.95
C ASP A 30 -2.27 -13.01 -7.22
N THR A 31 -1.55 -12.33 -6.34
CA THR A 31 -2.06 -11.17 -5.60
C THR A 31 -1.69 -9.85 -6.27
N ARG A 32 -0.98 -9.90 -7.40
CA ARG A 32 -0.59 -8.69 -8.14
C ARG A 32 -1.73 -8.15 -8.97
N LEU A 33 -2.06 -6.88 -8.74
CA LEU A 33 -2.95 -6.12 -9.62
C LEU A 33 -2.11 -5.32 -10.61
N ALA A 34 -2.67 -5.07 -11.79
CA ALA A 34 -2.07 -4.15 -12.75
C ALA A 34 -2.00 -2.74 -12.17
N ASP A 35 -0.93 -2.01 -12.48
CA ASP A 35 -0.81 -0.61 -12.10
C ASP A 35 -1.98 0.18 -12.73
N THR A 36 -2.82 0.77 -11.89
CA THR A 36 -4.10 1.36 -12.28
C THR A 36 -4.17 2.79 -11.78
N ASP A 37 -4.52 3.71 -12.67
CA ASP A 37 -4.81 5.11 -12.33
C ASP A 37 -6.29 5.28 -12.03
N TYR A 38 -6.66 5.18 -10.75
CA TYR A 38 -8.05 5.33 -10.33
C TYR A 38 -8.53 6.78 -10.45
N ALA A 39 -7.62 7.76 -10.35
CA ALA A 39 -7.94 9.17 -10.56
C ALA A 39 -8.31 9.47 -12.02
N ALA A 40 -7.66 8.82 -13.00
CA ALA A 40 -8.01 8.89 -14.41
C ALA A 40 -9.37 8.24 -14.68
N ILE A 41 -9.64 7.08 -14.07
CA ILE A 41 -10.95 6.42 -14.16
C ILE A 41 -12.06 7.33 -13.60
N ALA A 42 -11.84 7.94 -12.43
CA ALA A 42 -12.79 8.89 -11.84
C ALA A 42 -13.09 10.05 -12.80
N ARG A 43 -12.05 10.67 -13.36
CA ARG A 43 -12.20 11.76 -14.35
C ARG A 43 -12.98 11.32 -15.59
N GLY A 44 -12.71 10.11 -16.11
CA GLY A 44 -13.46 9.53 -17.21
C GLY A 44 -14.94 9.27 -16.90
N ALA A 45 -15.28 9.06 -15.63
CA ALA A 45 -16.65 8.88 -15.14
C ALA A 45 -17.35 10.21 -14.74
N GLY A 46 -16.71 11.36 -14.96
CA GLY A 46 -17.27 12.67 -14.57
C GLY A 46 -17.18 12.97 -13.08
N ILE A 47 -16.28 12.28 -12.37
CA ILE A 47 -15.94 12.51 -10.96
C ILE A 47 -14.56 13.16 -10.91
N ASP A 48 -14.36 14.11 -10.00
CA ASP A 48 -13.04 14.69 -9.83
C ASP A 48 -12.04 13.65 -9.31
N GLY A 49 -10.87 13.58 -9.93
CA GLY A 49 -9.82 12.63 -9.59
C GLY A 49 -8.51 13.33 -9.28
N ILE A 50 -7.92 13.02 -8.12
CA ILE A 50 -6.61 13.51 -7.67
C ILE A 50 -5.71 12.29 -7.50
N ARG A 51 -4.52 12.31 -8.10
CA ARG A 51 -3.50 11.27 -7.92
C ARG A 51 -2.40 11.80 -7.02
N VAL A 52 -2.02 11.02 -6.02
CA VAL A 52 -0.96 11.33 -5.07
C VAL A 52 0.12 10.27 -5.23
N GLU A 53 1.31 10.69 -5.66
CA GLU A 53 2.44 9.78 -5.85
C GLU A 53 3.58 10.01 -4.86
N ARG A 54 3.57 11.17 -4.19
CA ARG A 54 4.57 11.56 -3.19
C ARG A 54 3.90 11.93 -1.88
N SER A 55 4.56 11.62 -0.77
CA SER A 55 4.03 11.84 0.58
C SER A 55 3.80 13.32 0.91
N ASP A 56 4.60 14.23 0.33
CA ASP A 56 4.48 15.69 0.48
C ASP A 56 3.24 16.28 -0.21
N GLU A 57 2.63 15.54 -1.14
CA GLU A 57 1.41 15.96 -1.85
C GLU A 57 0.12 15.61 -1.08
N LEU A 58 0.18 14.63 -0.17
CA LEU A 58 -1.00 14.02 0.43
C LEU A 58 -1.85 15.02 1.22
N GLU A 59 -1.21 15.86 2.05
CA GLU A 59 -1.94 16.83 2.87
C GLU A 59 -2.68 17.86 2.01
N ALA A 60 -2.02 18.37 0.98
CA ALA A 60 -2.61 19.32 0.05
C ALA A 60 -3.76 18.69 -0.75
N ALA A 61 -3.57 17.47 -1.24
CA ALA A 61 -4.58 16.71 -1.98
C ALA A 61 -5.85 16.44 -1.16
N LEU A 62 -5.68 16.05 0.12
CA LEU A 62 -6.82 15.80 1.01
C LEU A 62 -7.57 17.10 1.36
N LYS A 63 -6.85 18.20 1.64
CA LYS A 63 -7.48 19.51 1.90
C LYS A 63 -8.30 19.99 0.70
N ASP A 64 -7.74 19.87 -0.51
CA ASP A 64 -8.44 20.19 -1.74
C ASP A 64 -9.69 19.32 -1.91
N ALA A 65 -9.54 17.98 -1.82
CA ALA A 65 -10.66 17.05 -1.96
C ALA A 65 -11.81 17.32 -0.97
N PHE A 66 -11.50 17.59 0.30
CA PHE A 66 -12.50 17.87 1.33
C PHE A 66 -13.19 19.23 1.17
N SER A 67 -12.59 20.16 0.42
CA SER A 67 -13.19 21.47 0.14
C SER A 67 -14.27 21.41 -0.96
N ARG A 68 -14.33 20.32 -1.73
CA ARG A 68 -15.20 20.23 -2.90
C ARG A 68 -16.63 19.78 -2.52
N PRO A 69 -17.69 20.46 -3.01
CA PRO A 69 -19.07 20.14 -2.67
C PRO A 69 -19.68 18.99 -3.52
N HIS A 70 -18.86 18.16 -4.14
CA HIS A 70 -19.25 17.08 -5.04
C HIS A 70 -18.28 15.89 -4.91
N PRO A 71 -18.56 14.72 -5.51
CA PRO A 71 -17.69 13.56 -5.39
C PRO A 71 -16.27 13.86 -5.85
N VAL A 72 -15.30 13.36 -5.08
CA VAL A 72 -13.87 13.38 -5.42
C VAL A 72 -13.27 12.02 -5.09
N LEU A 73 -12.43 11.49 -5.97
CA LEU A 73 -11.57 10.34 -5.71
C LEU A 73 -10.13 10.80 -5.57
N VAL A 74 -9.48 10.38 -4.49
CA VAL A 74 -8.04 10.55 -4.25
C VAL A 74 -7.39 9.18 -4.35
N ASP A 75 -6.60 8.97 -5.40
CA ASP A 75 -5.80 7.77 -5.63
C ASP A 75 -4.43 7.97 -5.01
N VAL A 76 -4.16 7.29 -3.89
CA VAL A 76 -2.92 7.43 -3.13
C VAL A 76 -2.05 6.22 -3.38
N ARG A 77 -0.94 6.43 -4.09
CA ARG A 77 0.05 5.39 -4.30
C ARG A 77 0.79 5.12 -2.98
N ILE A 78 0.68 3.89 -2.51
CA ILE A 78 1.34 3.43 -1.28
C ILE A 78 2.31 2.31 -1.60
N ALA A 79 3.26 2.08 -0.68
CA ALA A 79 4.22 1.01 -0.84
C ALA A 79 3.50 -0.36 -0.86
N ARG A 80 3.97 -1.25 -1.74
CA ARG A 80 3.45 -2.62 -1.83
C ARG A 80 3.82 -3.45 -0.61
N GLN A 81 5.00 -3.20 -0.08
CA GLN A 81 5.59 -3.93 1.03
C GLN A 81 5.52 -3.07 2.29
N GLU A 82 4.34 -2.98 2.89
CA GLU A 82 4.23 -2.60 4.29
C GLU A 82 3.98 -3.88 5.09
N ILE A 83 4.96 -4.25 5.92
CA ILE A 83 4.71 -5.22 6.98
C ILE A 83 3.77 -4.50 7.95
N ALA A 84 2.47 -4.82 7.91
CA ALA A 84 1.56 -4.49 8.98
C ALA A 84 2.00 -5.27 10.23
N LEU A 85 3.02 -4.76 10.92
CA LEU A 85 3.48 -5.31 12.18
C LEU A 85 2.28 -5.20 13.14
N PRO A 86 1.73 -6.33 13.61
CA PRO A 86 0.61 -6.26 14.53
C PRO A 86 1.06 -5.49 15.79
N PRO A 87 0.25 -4.54 16.29
CA PRO A 87 0.63 -3.65 17.39
C PRO A 87 0.89 -4.39 18.72
N LYS A 88 0.54 -5.68 18.82
CA LYS A 88 0.87 -6.54 19.95
C LYS A 88 1.56 -7.79 19.44
N ILE A 89 2.87 -7.87 19.68
CA ILE A 89 3.63 -9.10 19.52
C ILE A 89 3.34 -9.95 20.76
N GLU A 90 2.41 -10.89 20.64
CA GLU A 90 2.34 -12.01 21.58
C GLU A 90 3.66 -12.79 21.49
N TRP A 91 4.25 -13.16 22.63
CA TRP A 91 5.56 -13.83 22.68
C TRP A 91 5.66 -15.10 21.83
N ALA A 92 4.53 -15.75 21.56
CA ALA A 92 4.43 -16.89 20.64
C ALA A 92 4.65 -16.49 19.17
N GLN A 93 4.17 -15.32 18.73
CA GLN A 93 4.38 -14.80 17.37
C GLN A 93 5.79 -14.20 17.19
N ALA A 94 6.45 -13.72 18.25
CA ALA A 94 7.83 -13.20 18.17
C ALA A 94 8.84 -14.25 17.67
N LYS A 95 8.70 -15.51 18.11
CA LYS A 95 9.56 -16.63 17.66
C LYS A 95 9.29 -17.00 16.20
N GLY A 96 8.01 -17.00 15.78
CA GLY A 96 7.63 -17.24 14.39
C GLY A 96 8.11 -16.12 13.46
N PHE A 97 7.97 -14.87 13.90
CA PHE A 97 8.39 -13.68 13.14
C PHE A 97 9.91 -13.57 13.00
N SER A 98 10.67 -13.89 14.05
CA SER A 98 12.14 -13.94 13.96
C SER A 98 12.63 -15.08 13.06
N LEU A 99 12.01 -16.26 13.10
CA LEU A 99 12.32 -17.35 12.16
C LEU A 99 11.93 -16.99 10.72
N TYR A 100 10.80 -16.30 10.53
CA TYR A 100 10.34 -15.79 9.24
C TYR A 100 11.30 -14.74 8.69
N MET A 101 11.68 -13.74 9.48
CA MET A 101 12.69 -12.73 9.12
C MET A 101 14.03 -13.39 8.80
N LEU A 102 14.47 -14.39 9.59
CA LEU A 102 15.70 -15.13 9.33
C LEU A 102 15.61 -15.94 8.02
N LYS A 103 14.48 -16.61 7.76
CA LYS A 103 14.24 -17.33 6.50
C LYS A 103 14.10 -16.39 5.30
N ALA A 104 13.47 -15.23 5.46
CA ALA A 104 13.34 -14.22 4.42
C ALA A 104 14.73 -13.67 4.05
N VAL A 105 15.60 -13.40 5.03
CA VAL A 105 16.99 -12.99 4.78
C VAL A 105 17.85 -14.11 4.17
N LEU A 106 17.58 -15.37 4.50
CA LEU A 106 18.31 -16.52 3.93
C LEU A 106 17.81 -16.91 2.51
N ASN A 107 16.53 -16.72 2.21
CA ASN A 107 15.91 -17.06 0.93
C ASN A 107 15.94 -15.89 -0.07
N ALA A 108 15.91 -14.64 0.40
CA ALA A 108 16.11 -13.47 -0.44
C ALA A 108 17.61 -13.22 -0.58
N LYS A 109 18.18 -13.53 -1.76
CA LYS A 109 19.54 -13.14 -2.10
C LYS A 109 19.65 -11.61 -2.15
N GLY A 110 20.02 -11.01 -1.02
CA GLY A 110 20.75 -9.73 -0.88
C GLY A 110 20.06 -8.42 -1.26
N ASN A 111 19.23 -8.38 -2.31
CA ASN A 111 18.85 -7.11 -2.94
C ASN A 111 17.58 -6.47 -2.34
N GLU A 112 16.62 -7.26 -1.84
CA GLU A 112 15.35 -6.72 -1.30
C GLU A 112 15.51 -6.06 0.09
N VAL A 113 16.52 -6.47 0.86
CA VAL A 113 16.80 -5.87 2.18
C VAL A 113 17.33 -4.44 2.05
N VAL A 114 18.03 -4.14 0.95
CA VAL A 114 18.56 -2.80 0.65
C VAL A 114 17.43 -1.84 0.23
N GLU A 115 16.43 -2.33 -0.49
CA GLU A 115 15.29 -1.54 -0.95
C GLU A 115 14.35 -1.16 0.22
N LEU A 116 14.16 -2.08 1.18
CA LEU A 116 13.43 -1.81 2.43
C LEU A 116 14.11 -0.73 3.27
N ALA A 117 15.43 -0.80 3.44
CA ALA A 117 16.18 0.21 4.20
C ALA A 117 16.10 1.59 3.50
N THR A 118 16.20 1.64 2.18
CA THR A 118 16.17 2.89 1.41
C THR A 118 14.79 3.56 1.45
N THR A 119 13.71 2.78 1.46
CA THR A 119 12.33 3.28 1.50
C THR A 119 11.98 3.92 2.84
N MET A 120 12.55 3.44 3.95
CA MET A 120 12.31 4.02 5.29
C MET A 120 13.04 5.36 5.52
N PHE A 121 14.07 5.67 4.73
CA PHE A 121 14.89 6.88 4.88
C PHE A 121 14.66 7.92 3.77
N ARG A 122 13.62 7.76 2.94
CA ARG A 122 13.29 8.68 1.84
C ARG A 122 11.95 9.37 2.03
#